data_AF-A0A9P4K7L3-F1
#
_entry.id   AF-A0A9P4K7L3-F1
#
_cell.length_a   1.000
_cell.length_b   1.000
_cell.length_c   1.000
_cell.angle_alpha   90.00
_cell.angle_beta   90.00
_cell.angle_gamma   90.00
#
_symmetry.space_group_name_H-M   'P 1'
#
loop_
_entity.id
_entity.type
_entity.pdbx_description
1 polymer ?
#
loop_
_entity_poly.entity_id
_entity_poly.type
_entity_poly.pdbx_seq_one_letter_code
_entity_poly.pdbx_strand_id
1 'polypeptide(L)'
;MTLKSLWGIGGFASRCSLFVPIRNRVTTRVVLRASLQASTRRPNLAITAAVRAFHVSPRCQGIMPESENPPIRESEASERPTVPTDVPTSEYNKLADGYLEELVSRLEAEQEKRQDLEVEYSAGVLEVSIQSKGTFVLNKQPPNKQIWLSSPISGPKRFDWVVMGEAQNQKEGAGLGDWIYLRDGTSLTELIRKELGVELGMDDDSPR
;
A
#
# COMPACT_ATOMS: atom_id res chain seq x y z
N MET A 1 65.24 29.15 -10.36
CA MET A 1 64.15 29.68 -9.50
C MET A 1 63.70 28.56 -8.58
N THR A 2 63.38 28.90 -7.35
CA THR A 2 63.79 28.17 -6.15
C THR A 2 62.59 27.56 -5.42
N LEU A 3 62.85 26.45 -4.71
CA LEU A 3 62.22 25.96 -3.48
C LEU A 3 60.84 25.24 -3.49
N LYS A 4 60.96 24.00 -2.99
CA LYS A 4 60.00 23.13 -2.31
C LYS A 4 59.31 23.85 -1.15
N SER A 5 58.06 23.48 -0.85
CA SER A 5 57.54 23.55 0.52
C SER A 5 56.70 22.31 0.86
N LEU A 6 56.84 21.91 2.11
CA LEU A 6 56.43 20.67 2.76
C LEU A 6 55.61 21.10 4.00
N TRP A 7 54.76 20.19 4.47
CA TRP A 7 54.18 20.07 5.84
C TRP A 7 52.87 20.76 6.22
N GLY A 8 52.08 19.97 6.94
CA GLY A 8 50.89 20.36 7.69
C GLY A 8 50.22 19.18 8.40
N ILE A 9 50.96 18.52 9.31
CA ILE A 9 50.45 17.50 10.25
C ILE A 9 49.54 18.19 11.27
N GLY A 10 48.32 17.68 11.46
CA GLY A 10 47.40 18.09 12.52
C GLY A 10 46.92 16.85 13.29
N GLY A 11 47.52 16.61 14.46
CA GLY A 11 47.15 15.53 15.37
C GLY A 11 46.10 15.91 16.40
N PHE A 12 45.43 14.87 16.90
CA PHE A 12 44.91 14.64 18.26
C PHE A 12 44.16 15.76 18.99
N ALA A 13 42.90 15.47 19.33
CA ALA A 13 42.39 15.68 20.69
C ALA A 13 41.20 14.76 20.98
N SER A 14 41.47 13.68 21.72
CA SER A 14 40.48 12.91 22.47
C SER A 14 39.86 13.78 23.57
N ARG A 15 38.54 13.70 23.76
CA ARG A 15 37.89 14.08 25.02
C ARG A 15 37.07 12.92 25.56
N CYS A 16 37.67 12.21 26.51
CA CYS A 16 37.00 11.39 27.52
C CYS A 16 36.51 12.30 28.66
N SER A 17 35.28 12.10 29.14
CA SER A 17 34.80 12.52 30.47
C SER A 17 33.59 11.64 30.81
N LEU A 18 33.82 10.49 31.44
CA LEU A 18 33.71 10.23 32.88
C LEU A 18 32.28 10.30 33.44
N PHE A 19 31.81 9.08 33.75
CA PHE A 19 30.68 8.69 34.57
C PHE A 19 30.57 9.46 35.89
N VAL A 20 29.34 9.77 36.29
CA VAL A 20 28.96 10.02 37.68
C VAL A 20 27.68 9.22 37.99
N PRO A 21 27.71 8.23 38.90
CA PRO A 21 26.51 7.64 39.47
C PRO A 21 26.15 8.34 40.80
N ILE A 22 24.90 8.78 40.94
CA ILE A 22 24.36 9.26 42.23
C ILE A 22 23.53 8.14 42.86
N ARG A 23 23.85 7.84 44.12
CA ARG A 23 23.35 6.74 44.95
C ARG A 23 22.08 7.13 45.72
N ASN A 24 21.16 6.16 45.77
CA ASN A 24 20.05 5.87 46.71
C ASN A 24 19.47 6.96 47.61
N ARG A 25 18.13 6.96 47.69
CA ARG A 25 17.43 6.90 48.99
C ARG A 25 16.06 6.21 48.88
N VAL A 26 15.94 5.11 49.61
CA VAL A 26 14.68 4.46 49.98
C VAL A 26 14.00 5.32 51.05
N THR A 27 12.69 5.52 50.96
CA THR A 27 11.89 5.93 52.13
C THR A 27 10.52 5.29 52.03
N THR A 28 10.33 4.25 52.83
CA THR A 28 9.04 3.64 53.17
C THR A 28 8.21 4.65 53.97
N ARG A 29 6.96 4.87 53.55
CA ARG A 29 5.91 5.42 54.42
C ARG A 29 4.65 4.58 54.27
N VAL A 30 4.40 3.79 55.30
CA VAL A 30 3.11 3.17 55.62
C VAL A 30 2.18 4.28 56.09
N VAL A 31 0.97 4.35 55.54
CA VAL A 31 -0.14 5.11 56.12
C VAL A 31 -1.36 4.21 56.16
N LEU A 32 -1.74 3.85 57.38
CA LEU A 32 -3.02 3.26 57.77
C LEU A 32 -4.12 4.34 57.72
N ARG A 33 -5.34 3.90 57.35
CA ARG A 33 -6.69 4.39 57.72
C ARG A 33 -7.58 4.32 56.49
N ALA A 34 -8.87 4.06 56.56
CA ALA A 34 -9.76 3.50 57.57
C ALA A 34 -11.06 3.25 56.80
N SER A 35 -11.78 2.20 57.17
CA SER A 35 -13.07 1.82 56.61
C SER A 35 -14.12 2.92 56.76
N LEU A 36 -14.76 3.29 55.66
CA LEU A 36 -16.03 4.02 55.65
C LEU A 36 -17.09 3.13 55.00
N GLN A 37 -18.10 2.83 55.82
CA GLN A 37 -19.25 2.00 55.47
C GLN A 37 -20.12 2.73 54.45
N ALA A 38 -20.36 2.11 53.30
CA ALA A 38 -21.33 2.60 52.31
C ALA A 38 -22.75 2.25 52.78
N SER A 39 -23.53 3.28 53.09
CA SER A 39 -24.95 3.17 53.43
C SER A 39 -25.76 2.97 52.14
N THR A 40 -26.29 1.76 51.93
CA THR A 40 -27.22 1.44 50.84
C THR A 40 -28.65 1.57 51.32
N ARG A 41 -29.33 2.65 50.93
CA ARG A 41 -30.80 2.72 50.88
C ARG A 41 -31.24 3.54 49.67
N ARG A 42 -31.87 2.87 48.70
CA ARG A 42 -32.89 3.48 47.83
C ARG A 42 -34.02 2.48 47.61
N PRO A 43 -35.29 2.92 47.70
CA PRO A 43 -36.45 2.05 47.53
C PRO A 43 -36.84 1.82 46.06
N ASN A 44 -37.64 0.78 45.90
CA ASN A 44 -38.37 0.28 44.72
C ASN A 44 -39.32 1.30 44.06
N LEU A 45 -39.82 0.87 42.88
CA LEU A 45 -40.89 1.37 41.99
C LEU A 45 -40.38 2.18 40.77
N ALA A 46 -40.86 1.98 39.55
CA ALA A 46 -41.84 1.05 39.00
C ALA A 46 -41.57 0.89 37.50
N ILE A 47 -41.80 -0.31 36.97
CA ILE A 47 -41.85 -0.59 35.54
C ILE A 47 -43.15 0.04 35.02
N THR A 48 -43.06 1.09 34.19
CA THR A 48 -44.18 1.49 33.34
C THR A 48 -43.87 1.11 31.91
N ALA A 49 -44.65 0.15 31.43
CA ALA A 49 -44.59 -0.42 30.11
C ALA A 49 -44.74 0.63 28.99
N ALA A 50 -44.06 0.34 27.88
CA ALA A 50 -44.13 1.08 26.64
C ALA A 50 -45.55 1.12 26.06
N VAL A 51 -45.92 2.27 25.49
CA VAL A 51 -46.91 2.34 24.41
C VAL A 51 -46.25 3.11 23.27
N ARG A 52 -45.66 2.38 22.32
CA ARG A 52 -45.25 2.98 21.04
C ARG A 52 -46.52 3.14 20.21
N ALA A 53 -46.91 4.38 19.96
CA ALA A 53 -47.98 4.68 19.01
C ALA A 53 -47.49 4.33 17.59
N PHE A 54 -48.18 3.41 16.92
CA PHE A 54 -47.99 3.16 15.50
C PHE A 54 -48.76 4.21 14.71
N HIS A 55 -48.06 5.04 13.95
CA HIS A 55 -48.67 5.94 12.98
C HIS A 55 -48.76 5.23 11.63
N VAL A 56 -49.97 4.95 11.16
CA VAL A 56 -50.25 4.50 9.79
C VAL A 56 -50.67 5.75 9.00
N SER A 57 -49.81 6.23 8.11
CA SER A 57 -50.22 7.21 7.10
C SER A 57 -50.72 6.47 5.86
N PRO A 58 -51.95 6.70 5.39
CA PRO A 58 -52.41 6.14 4.13
C PRO A 58 -51.79 6.93 2.98
N ARG A 59 -50.75 6.38 2.33
CA ARG A 59 -50.35 6.86 1.01
C ARG A 59 -51.14 6.10 -0.04
N CYS A 60 -52.31 6.64 -0.41
CA CYS A 60 -52.99 6.28 -1.65
C CYS A 60 -52.22 6.89 -2.83
N GLN A 61 -51.27 6.13 -3.38
CA GLN A 61 -50.87 6.21 -4.79
C GLN A 61 -51.07 4.77 -5.28
N GLY A 62 -52.17 4.43 -5.94
CA GLY A 62 -52.44 4.85 -7.30
C GLY A 62 -51.59 3.97 -8.22
N ILE A 63 -52.13 2.81 -8.61
CA ILE A 63 -51.52 1.89 -9.58
C ILE A 63 -51.62 2.59 -10.94
N MET A 64 -50.62 3.37 -11.30
CA MET A 64 -50.51 3.93 -12.65
C MET A 64 -49.76 2.91 -13.50
N PRO A 65 -50.36 2.37 -14.58
CA PRO A 65 -49.58 1.66 -15.58
C PRO A 65 -48.78 2.72 -16.34
N GLU A 66 -47.49 2.46 -16.55
CA GLU A 66 -46.59 3.29 -17.38
C GLU A 66 -45.92 4.52 -16.72
N SER A 67 -45.28 4.33 -15.56
CA SER A 67 -44.23 5.25 -15.11
C SER A 67 -42.87 4.56 -15.19
N GLU A 68 -42.12 4.94 -16.22
CA GLU A 68 -40.66 4.96 -16.34
C GLU A 68 -39.88 4.08 -15.37
N ASN A 69 -39.31 3.03 -15.96
CA ASN A 69 -38.09 2.37 -15.52
C ASN A 69 -37.16 3.43 -14.89
N PRO A 70 -36.90 3.41 -13.56
CA PRO A 70 -35.94 4.35 -13.01
C PRO A 70 -34.63 4.15 -13.78
N PRO A 71 -33.98 5.22 -14.29
CA PRO A 71 -32.67 5.05 -14.88
C PRO A 71 -31.84 4.31 -13.83
N ILE A 72 -31.37 3.12 -14.20
CA ILE A 72 -30.43 2.36 -13.39
C ILE A 72 -29.38 3.38 -13.02
N ARG A 73 -29.20 3.63 -11.71
CA ARG A 73 -28.11 4.47 -11.25
C ARG A 73 -26.85 3.80 -11.77
N GLU A 74 -26.30 4.33 -12.86
CA GLU A 74 -24.94 4.09 -13.31
C GLU A 74 -24.01 4.71 -12.27
N SER A 75 -24.04 4.12 -11.08
CA SER A 75 -22.98 4.17 -10.10
C SER A 75 -22.44 2.76 -10.03
N GLU A 76 -22.03 2.21 -11.17
CA GLU A 76 -20.86 1.35 -11.19
C GLU A 76 -19.68 2.27 -10.90
N ALA A 77 -19.57 2.67 -9.62
CA ALA A 77 -18.28 2.90 -9.05
C ALA A 77 -17.59 1.55 -9.16
N SER A 78 -16.91 1.33 -10.29
CA SER A 78 -15.91 0.31 -10.51
C SER A 78 -15.31 -0.01 -9.15
N GLU A 79 -15.41 -1.28 -8.74
CA GLU A 79 -14.87 -1.82 -7.49
C GLU A 79 -13.35 -1.63 -7.53
N ARG A 80 -12.91 -0.38 -7.36
CA ARG A 80 -11.51 -0.02 -7.32
C ARG A 80 -11.01 -0.65 -6.04
N PRO A 81 -9.97 -1.50 -6.11
CA PRO A 81 -9.34 -1.98 -4.91
C PRO A 81 -8.91 -0.76 -4.10
N THR A 82 -9.67 -0.47 -3.05
CA THR A 82 -9.53 0.78 -2.31
C THR A 82 -8.47 0.62 -1.22
N VAL A 83 -8.00 -0.61 -0.97
CA VAL A 83 -7.10 -0.94 0.13
C VAL A 83 -5.93 -1.77 -0.39
N PRO A 84 -4.67 -1.31 -0.19
CA PRO A 84 -3.50 -2.15 -0.38
C PRO A 84 -3.57 -3.40 0.49
N THR A 85 -3.16 -4.56 -0.01
CA THR A 85 -3.07 -5.76 0.82
C THR A 85 -1.88 -5.63 1.79
N ASP A 86 -2.09 -5.86 3.09
CA ASP A 86 -0.99 -5.88 4.05
C ASP A 86 -0.20 -7.20 3.94
N VAL A 87 0.76 -7.20 3.03
CA VAL A 87 1.71 -8.32 2.86
C VAL A 87 2.95 -8.13 3.73
N PRO A 88 3.51 -9.18 4.34
CA PRO A 88 4.75 -9.03 5.09
C PRO A 88 5.91 -8.63 4.16
N THR A 89 6.85 -7.83 4.66
CA THR A 89 7.94 -7.25 3.85
C THR A 89 8.75 -8.30 3.09
N SER A 90 8.98 -9.47 3.68
CA SER A 90 9.67 -10.58 3.00
C SER A 90 8.91 -11.09 1.77
N GLU A 91 7.58 -11.13 1.85
CA GLU A 91 6.73 -11.59 0.75
C GLU A 91 6.63 -10.55 -0.34
N TYR A 92 6.45 -9.28 0.02
CA TYR A 92 6.53 -8.16 -0.92
C TYR A 92 7.83 -8.20 -1.74
N ASN A 93 8.98 -8.42 -1.08
CA ASN A 93 10.25 -8.44 -1.79
C ASN A 93 10.31 -9.59 -2.80
N LYS A 94 9.89 -10.80 -2.42
CA LYS A 94 9.84 -11.95 -3.34
C LYS A 94 8.92 -11.69 -4.54
N LEU A 95 7.73 -11.13 -4.29
CA LEU A 95 6.76 -10.82 -5.34
C LEU A 95 7.27 -9.74 -6.29
N ALA A 96 7.84 -8.66 -5.74
CA ALA A 96 8.39 -7.57 -6.52
C ALA A 96 9.64 -8.01 -7.31
N ASP A 97 10.52 -8.79 -6.69
CA ASP A 97 11.72 -9.32 -7.36
C ASP A 97 11.34 -10.29 -8.47
N GLY A 98 10.45 -11.24 -8.20
CA GLY A 98 9.98 -12.17 -9.24
C GLY A 98 9.30 -11.45 -10.41
N TYR A 99 8.48 -10.43 -10.14
CA TYR A 99 7.84 -9.63 -11.18
C TYR A 99 8.85 -8.85 -12.03
N LEU A 100 9.83 -8.20 -11.38
CA LEU A 100 10.86 -7.43 -12.09
C LEU A 100 11.80 -8.33 -12.89
N GLU A 101 12.18 -9.49 -12.34
CA GLU A 101 13.00 -10.49 -13.04
C GLU A 101 12.30 -11.05 -14.28
N GLU A 102 11.00 -11.39 -14.19
CA GLU A 102 10.23 -11.80 -15.36
C GLU A 102 10.18 -10.68 -16.40
N LEU A 103 9.90 -9.45 -15.97
CA LEU A 103 9.85 -8.29 -16.85
C LEU A 103 11.17 -8.05 -17.57
N VAL A 104 12.30 -8.13 -16.85
CA VAL A 104 13.64 -8.02 -17.45
C VAL A 104 13.85 -9.09 -18.51
N SER A 105 13.57 -10.35 -18.18
CA SER A 105 13.73 -11.46 -19.14
C SER A 105 12.92 -11.25 -20.42
N ARG A 106 11.69 -10.75 -20.30
CA ARG A 106 10.83 -10.44 -21.44
C ARG A 106 11.33 -9.24 -22.26
N LEU A 107 11.85 -8.21 -21.58
CA LEU A 107 12.41 -7.03 -22.24
C LEU A 107 13.71 -7.35 -22.97
N GLU A 108 14.59 -8.18 -22.40
CA GLU A 108 15.80 -8.67 -23.04
C GLU A 108 15.47 -9.45 -24.33
N ALA A 109 14.43 -10.29 -24.30
CA ALA A 109 13.95 -11.00 -25.49
C ALA A 109 13.38 -10.06 -26.57
N GLU A 110 12.80 -8.92 -26.21
CA GLU A 110 12.36 -7.90 -27.17
C GLU A 110 13.54 -7.05 -27.68
N GLN A 111 14.56 -6.81 -26.86
CA GLN A 111 15.81 -6.14 -27.26
C GLN A 111 16.56 -6.92 -28.34
N GLU A 112 16.52 -8.25 -28.32
CA GLU A 112 17.09 -9.07 -29.41
C GLU A 112 16.37 -8.86 -30.75
N LYS A 113 15.06 -8.56 -30.71
CA LYS A 113 14.24 -8.34 -31.90
C LYS A 113 14.33 -6.90 -32.39
N ARG A 114 14.50 -5.94 -31.48
CA ARG A 114 14.51 -4.50 -31.78
C ARG A 114 15.72 -3.82 -31.12
N GLN A 115 16.58 -3.22 -31.94
CA GLN A 115 17.78 -2.53 -31.47
C GLN A 115 17.53 -1.12 -30.90
N ASP A 116 16.27 -0.67 -30.87
CA ASP A 116 15.88 0.65 -30.36
C ASP A 116 15.58 0.65 -28.85
N LEU A 117 15.64 -0.52 -28.22
CA LEU A 117 15.37 -0.75 -26.81
C LEU A 117 16.66 -1.19 -26.09
N GLU A 118 16.95 -0.58 -24.95
CA GLU A 118 18.05 -0.92 -24.06
C GLU A 118 17.52 -1.12 -22.64
N VAL A 119 17.87 -2.25 -22.01
CA VAL A 119 17.43 -2.63 -20.67
C VAL A 119 18.62 -2.66 -19.73
N GLU A 120 18.51 -2.01 -18.57
CA GLU A 120 19.47 -2.10 -17.48
C GLU A 120 18.76 -2.39 -16.16
N TYR A 121 19.12 -3.48 -15.49
CA TYR A 121 18.57 -3.85 -14.19
C TYR A 121 19.67 -3.88 -13.11
N SER A 122 19.54 -3.01 -12.11
CA SER A 122 20.53 -2.84 -11.04
C SER A 122 19.87 -2.55 -9.69
N ALA A 123 20.16 -3.38 -8.68
CA ALA A 123 19.77 -3.17 -7.28
C ALA A 123 18.26 -2.87 -7.05
N GLY A 124 17.37 -3.51 -7.83
CA GLY A 124 15.92 -3.28 -7.73
C GLY A 124 15.43 -2.03 -8.48
N VAL A 125 16.29 -1.44 -9.32
CA VAL A 125 15.94 -0.39 -10.29
C VAL A 125 16.10 -0.97 -11.68
N LEU A 126 15.01 -0.94 -12.45
CA LEU A 126 14.97 -1.30 -13.86
C LEU A 126 14.84 -0.03 -14.70
N GLU A 127 15.83 0.22 -15.53
CA GLU A 127 15.86 1.30 -16.50
C GLU A 127 15.64 0.71 -17.91
N VAL A 128 14.71 1.29 -18.66
CA VAL A 128 14.40 0.89 -20.04
C VAL A 128 14.47 2.14 -20.90
N SER A 129 15.50 2.22 -21.75
CA SER A 129 15.69 3.31 -22.68
C SER A 129 15.12 2.93 -24.04
N ILE A 130 14.15 3.72 -24.53
CA ILE A 130 13.57 3.55 -25.86
C ILE A 130 13.86 4.82 -26.66
N GLN A 131 14.56 4.70 -27.78
CA GLN A 131 14.96 5.86 -28.59
C GLN A 131 13.76 6.71 -29.05
N SER A 132 12.60 6.09 -29.27
CA SER A 132 11.37 6.77 -29.72
C SER A 132 10.50 7.37 -28.60
N LYS A 133 10.54 6.81 -27.38
CA LYS A 133 9.61 7.17 -26.29
C LYS A 133 10.30 7.83 -25.09
N GLY A 134 11.62 7.67 -24.96
CA GLY A 134 12.40 8.10 -23.80
C GLY A 134 12.70 6.98 -22.83
N THR A 135 13.15 7.35 -21.63
CA THR A 135 13.61 6.41 -20.59
C THR A 135 12.52 6.16 -19.55
N PHE A 136 12.18 4.90 -19.35
CA PHE A 136 11.27 4.43 -18.31
C PHE A 136 12.11 3.92 -17.13
N VAL A 137 11.74 4.28 -15.91
CA VAL A 137 12.43 3.81 -14.71
C VAL A 137 11.44 3.18 -13.77
N LEU A 138 11.63 1.90 -13.46
CA LEU A 138 10.88 1.17 -12.44
C LEU A 138 11.79 0.97 -11.23
N ASN A 139 11.33 1.38 -10.05
CA ASN A 139 12.11 1.32 -8.82
C ASN A 139 11.32 0.62 -7.72
N LYS A 140 11.89 -0.46 -7.18
CA LYS A 140 11.36 -1.15 -6.01
C LYS A 140 11.57 -0.30 -4.76
N GLN A 141 10.51 -0.02 -4.01
CA GLN A 141 10.56 0.71 -2.74
C GLN A 141 10.16 -0.19 -1.56
N PRO A 142 11.09 -1.00 -1.00
CA PRO A 142 10.84 -1.88 0.13
C PRO A 142 10.23 -1.22 1.37
N PRO A 143 10.61 0.01 1.77
CA PRO A 143 10.01 0.66 2.94
C PRO A 143 8.52 0.90 2.81
N ASN A 144 8.05 1.18 1.60
CA ASN A 144 6.65 1.49 1.30
C ASN A 144 5.89 0.29 0.76
N LYS A 145 6.57 -0.83 0.47
CA LYS A 145 6.01 -2.00 -0.23
C LYS A 145 5.38 -1.62 -1.58
N GLN A 146 6.04 -0.74 -2.33
CA GLN A 146 5.53 -0.18 -3.59
C GLN A 146 6.53 -0.33 -4.73
N ILE A 147 6.04 -0.34 -5.97
CA ILE A 147 6.87 -0.17 -7.15
C ILE A 147 6.58 1.22 -7.72
N TRP A 148 7.61 2.02 -7.91
CA TRP A 148 7.49 3.34 -8.51
C TRP A 148 7.86 3.26 -9.98
N LEU A 149 7.04 3.87 -10.84
CA LEU A 149 7.30 4.00 -12.26
C LEU A 149 7.50 5.48 -12.59
N SER A 150 8.55 5.81 -13.31
CA SER A 150 8.73 7.07 -14.00
C SER A 150 8.61 6.81 -15.50
N SER A 151 7.46 7.17 -16.07
CA SER A 151 7.23 7.08 -17.51
C SER A 151 7.32 8.48 -18.15
N PRO A 152 8.00 8.66 -19.29
CA PRO A 152 8.01 9.92 -20.03
C PRO A 152 6.64 10.25 -20.64
N ILE A 153 5.75 9.26 -20.76
CA ILE A 153 4.42 9.39 -21.35
C ILE A 153 3.38 9.64 -20.25
N SER A 154 3.36 8.77 -19.24
CA SER A 154 2.36 8.76 -18.18
C SER A 154 2.76 9.53 -16.91
N GLY A 155 4.03 9.92 -16.80
CA GLY A 155 4.58 10.56 -15.62
C GLY A 155 4.86 9.58 -14.47
N PRO A 156 5.05 10.10 -13.24
CA PRO A 156 5.32 9.29 -12.06
C PRO A 156 4.06 8.57 -11.56
N LYS A 157 4.14 7.25 -11.40
CA LYS A 157 3.08 6.40 -10.85
C LYS A 157 3.64 5.50 -9.74
N ARG A 158 2.77 5.08 -8.82
CA ARG A 158 3.12 4.22 -7.69
C ARG A 158 2.14 3.06 -7.68
N PHE A 159 2.65 1.85 -7.59
CA PHE A 159 1.84 0.65 -7.61
C PHE A 159 1.95 -0.05 -6.28
N ASP A 160 0.80 -0.51 -5.79
CA ASP A 160 0.64 -1.26 -4.57
C ASP A 160 0.21 -2.68 -4.94
N TRP A 161 0.65 -3.67 -4.15
CA TRP A 161 0.22 -5.05 -4.36
C TRP A 161 -1.21 -5.23 -3.84
N VAL A 162 -2.07 -5.74 -4.72
CA VAL A 162 -3.48 -6.02 -4.43
C VAL A 162 -3.77 -7.47 -4.78
N VAL A 163 -4.26 -8.23 -3.80
CA VAL A 163 -4.73 -9.60 -4.03
C VAL A 163 -6.15 -9.55 -4.58
N MET A 164 -6.35 -10.04 -5.81
CA MET A 164 -7.63 -10.16 -6.49
C MET A 164 -8.08 -11.62 -6.40
N GLY A 165 -8.95 -11.93 -5.45
CA GLY A 165 -9.45 -13.30 -5.27
C GLY A 165 -9.51 -13.72 -3.81
N GLU A 166 -10.39 -13.09 -3.04
CA GLU A 166 -10.87 -13.65 -1.79
C GLU A 166 -12.02 -14.62 -2.09
N ALA A 167 -11.72 -15.75 -2.74
CA ALA A 167 -12.66 -16.87 -2.67
C ALA A 167 -12.74 -17.26 -1.20
N GLN A 168 -13.89 -16.98 -0.58
CA GLN A 168 -14.26 -17.09 0.85
C GLN A 168 -14.01 -18.48 1.51
N ASN A 169 -13.28 -19.38 0.85
CA ASN A 169 -12.96 -20.73 1.28
C ASN A 169 -11.51 -21.17 0.98
N GLN A 170 -10.65 -20.32 0.40
CA GLN A 170 -9.27 -20.69 0.11
C GLN A 170 -8.31 -20.09 1.13
N LYS A 171 -7.48 -20.96 1.69
CA LYS A 171 -6.37 -20.72 2.61
C LYS A 171 -5.69 -19.37 2.33
N GLU A 172 -5.56 -18.54 3.36
CA GLU A 172 -4.79 -17.29 3.32
C GLU A 172 -3.43 -17.54 2.65
N GLY A 173 -3.21 -16.98 1.45
CA GLY A 173 -1.92 -17.06 0.74
C GLY A 173 -1.91 -17.61 -0.69
N ALA A 174 -3.07 -17.89 -1.32
CA ALA A 174 -3.13 -18.37 -2.71
C ALA A 174 -4.01 -17.52 -3.65
N GLY A 175 -4.35 -16.29 -3.25
CA GLY A 175 -4.99 -15.35 -4.17
C GLY A 175 -3.97 -14.84 -5.19
N LEU A 176 -4.37 -14.78 -6.47
CA LEU A 176 -3.61 -14.07 -7.50
C LEU A 176 -3.60 -12.60 -7.11
N GLY A 177 -2.43 -11.96 -7.19
CA GLY A 177 -2.32 -10.53 -6.94
C GLY A 177 -1.69 -9.82 -8.11
N ASP A 178 -1.98 -8.54 -8.21
CA ASP A 178 -1.49 -7.65 -9.25
C ASP A 178 -1.03 -6.32 -8.64
N TRP A 179 -0.17 -5.62 -9.37
CA TRP A 179 0.35 -4.31 -9.05
C TRP A 179 -0.59 -3.23 -9.57
N ILE A 180 -1.40 -2.65 -8.69
CA ILE A 180 -2.46 -1.71 -9.06
C ILE A 180 -2.11 -0.30 -8.62
N TYR A 181 -2.36 0.69 -9.49
CA TYR A 181 -2.31 2.10 -9.12
C TYR A 181 -3.65 2.53 -8.51
N LEU A 182 -3.69 2.72 -7.19
CA LEU A 182 -4.93 2.99 -6.44
C LEU A 182 -5.70 4.25 -6.87
N ARG A 183 -5.04 5.23 -7.52
CA ARG A 183 -5.72 6.45 -7.97
C ARG A 183 -6.61 6.19 -9.18
N ASP A 184 -6.06 5.51 -10.19
CA ASP A 184 -6.70 5.34 -11.50
C ASP A 184 -7.23 3.91 -11.69
N GLY A 185 -6.84 2.95 -10.84
CA GLY A 185 -7.15 1.53 -10.95
C GLY A 185 -6.34 0.78 -12.00
N THR A 186 -5.38 1.44 -12.67
CA THR A 186 -4.58 0.83 -13.74
C THR A 186 -3.59 -0.19 -13.19
N SER A 187 -3.51 -1.36 -13.82
CA SER A 187 -2.50 -2.37 -13.51
C SER A 187 -1.15 -2.05 -14.17
N LEU A 188 -0.07 -2.37 -13.47
CA LEU A 188 1.30 -2.17 -13.97
C LEU A 188 1.53 -3.00 -15.23
N THR A 189 1.00 -4.23 -15.27
CA THR A 189 1.11 -5.12 -16.42
C THR A 189 0.40 -4.57 -17.66
N GLU A 190 -0.80 -4.01 -17.51
CA GLU A 190 -1.50 -3.37 -18.62
C GLU A 190 -0.74 -2.14 -19.13
N LEU A 191 -0.20 -1.34 -18.21
CA LEU A 191 0.58 -0.15 -18.57
C LEU A 191 1.85 -0.53 -19.33
N ILE A 192 2.60 -1.54 -18.86
CA ILE A 192 3.78 -2.07 -19.54
C ILE A 192 3.42 -2.62 -20.92
N ARG A 193 2.33 -3.38 -21.03
CA ARG A 193 1.84 -3.88 -22.32
C ARG A 193 1.55 -2.75 -23.29
N LYS A 194 0.92 -1.67 -22.83
CA LYS A 194 0.57 -0.52 -23.66
C LYS A 194 1.78 0.34 -24.05
N GLU A 195 2.70 0.57 -23.11
CA GLU A 195 3.82 1.50 -23.30
C GLU A 195 5.05 0.80 -23.90
N LEU A 196 5.40 -0.40 -23.44
CA LEU A 196 6.57 -1.16 -23.89
C LEU A 196 6.21 -2.22 -24.94
N GLY A 197 4.94 -2.62 -25.05
CA GLY A 197 4.53 -3.67 -25.99
C GLY A 197 4.90 -5.09 -25.52
N VAL A 198 5.13 -5.27 -24.22
CA VAL A 198 5.55 -6.53 -23.61
C VAL A 198 4.37 -7.21 -22.93
N GLU A 199 4.15 -8.48 -23.25
CA GLU A 199 3.18 -9.32 -22.57
C GLU A 199 3.87 -10.07 -21.41
N LEU A 200 3.48 -9.74 -20.18
CA LEU A 200 3.82 -10.52 -19.00
C LEU A 200 2.77 -11.60 -18.80
N GLY A 201 3.22 -12.81 -18.51
CA GLY A 201 2.36 -13.96 -18.29
C GLY A 201 1.84 -13.96 -16.87
N MET A 202 0.84 -13.13 -16.58
CA MET A 202 -0.07 -13.42 -15.50
C MET A 202 -1.35 -13.89 -16.17
N ASP A 203 -1.68 -15.17 -15.99
CA ASP A 203 -2.77 -15.89 -16.66
C ASP A 203 -4.10 -15.13 -16.63
N ASP A 204 -4.32 -14.25 -17.62
CA ASP A 204 -5.61 -13.66 -17.92
C ASP A 204 -6.37 -14.63 -18.84
N ASP A 205 -6.75 -15.77 -18.29
CA ASP A 205 -7.88 -16.56 -18.80
C ASP A 205 -9.18 -15.90 -18.30
N SER A 206 -9.40 -14.64 -18.70
CA SER A 206 -10.71 -13.99 -18.56
C SER A 206 -11.35 -13.96 -19.95
N PRO A 207 -12.36 -14.80 -20.25
CA PRO A 207 -13.08 -14.70 -21.51
C PRO A 207 -13.79 -13.35 -21.58
N ARG A 208 -13.50 -12.59 -22.64
CA ARG A 208 -14.29 -11.42 -23.07
C ARG A 208 -15.69 -11.80 -23.53
#